data_AF-U5C6C5-F1
#
_entry.id   AF-U5C6C5-F1
#
_cell.length_a   1.000
_cell.length_b   1.000
_cell.length_c   1.000
_cell.angle_alpha   90.00
_cell.angle_beta   90.00
_cell.angle_gamma   90.00
#
_symmetry.space_group_name_H-M   'P 1'
#
loop_
_entity.id
_entity.type
_entity.pdbx_description
1 polymer ?
#
loop_
_entity_poly.entity_id
_entity_poly.type
_entity_poly.pdbx_seq_one_letter_code
_entity_poly.pdbx_strand_id
1 'polypeptide(L)'
;MKLSKLQIEEINLAIKTKIYYYDIRSELVDHLASSIEHEISENDDSFKITLEKAMANLDLNKSQSQILFSQHLSSIKNLFIGWLLPSHICWVLLVICVSFFLIQIGVIAPNQTYLSFSIVMSIVITAPFLNGIFKKQMLYHSEFLSNINSLFLIYVSMSFLFDLAIENFNLPKEIFLPILIGILSGQMLIGIRLISKTYKKINLAFK
;
A
#
# COMPACT_ATOMS: atom_id res chain seq x y z
N MET A 1 26.56 26.28 -1.48
CA MET A 1 26.53 26.75 -0.07
C MET A 1 25.54 25.87 0.69
N LYS A 2 25.78 25.48 1.95
CA LYS A 2 24.81 24.65 2.70
C LYS A 2 23.71 25.51 3.33
N LEU A 3 22.46 25.08 3.25
CA LEU A 3 21.33 25.76 3.89
C LEU A 3 21.39 25.61 5.42
N SER A 4 20.97 26.66 6.11
CA SER A 4 20.77 26.63 7.56
C SER A 4 19.50 25.86 7.93
N LYS A 5 19.41 25.39 9.18
CA LYS A 5 18.21 24.70 9.68
C LYS A 5 16.93 25.55 9.53
N LEU A 6 17.04 26.85 9.76
CA LEU A 6 15.91 27.78 9.61
C LEU A 6 15.41 27.85 8.16
N GLN A 7 16.32 27.84 7.18
CA GLN A 7 15.96 27.84 5.76
C GLN A 7 15.29 26.53 5.33
N ILE A 8 15.75 25.39 5.87
CA ILE A 8 15.11 24.09 5.64
C ILE A 8 13.69 24.05 6.25
N GLU A 9 13.52 24.62 7.44
CA GLU A 9 12.20 24.76 8.05
C GLU A 9 11.27 25.67 7.22
N GLU A 10 11.79 26.74 6.62
CA GLU A 10 11.04 27.63 5.74
C GLU A 10 10.54 26.89 4.47
N ILE A 11 11.39 26.05 3.86
CA ILE A 11 11.00 25.15 2.76
C ILE A 11 9.88 24.21 3.22
N ASN A 12 10.05 23.56 4.37
CA ASN A 12 9.06 22.62 4.90
C ASN A 12 7.70 23.30 5.15
N LEU A 13 7.70 24.51 5.71
CA LEU A 13 6.48 25.29 5.93
C LEU A 13 5.79 25.65 4.61
N ALA A 14 6.55 26.00 3.57
CA ALA A 14 6.00 26.36 2.26
C ALA A 14 5.25 25.19 1.58
N ILE A 15 5.67 23.95 1.81
CA ILE A 15 5.06 22.76 1.19
C ILE A 15 4.05 22.04 2.10
N LYS A 16 4.11 22.26 3.42
CA LYS A 16 3.32 21.51 4.43
C LYS A 16 1.82 21.55 4.21
N THR A 17 1.28 22.64 3.69
CA THR A 17 -0.17 22.81 3.46
C THR A 17 -0.68 22.06 2.23
N LYS A 18 0.21 21.68 1.31
CA LYS A 18 -0.12 21.07 0.01
C LYS A 18 0.22 19.58 -0.06
N ILE A 19 1.20 19.12 0.72
CA ILE A 19 1.62 17.71 0.75
C ILE A 19 1.08 17.00 1.99
N TYR A 20 0.27 15.97 1.79
CA TYR A 20 -0.42 15.26 2.87
C TYR A 20 0.51 14.30 3.65
N TYR A 21 1.38 13.58 2.95
CA TYR A 21 2.20 12.50 3.51
C TYR A 21 3.57 12.99 3.99
N TYR A 22 4.06 12.47 5.13
CA TYR A 22 5.30 12.90 5.76
C TYR A 22 6.55 12.44 5.01
N ASP A 23 6.56 11.20 4.53
CA ASP A 23 7.66 10.66 3.72
C ASP A 23 7.82 11.44 2.40
N ILE A 24 6.72 11.67 1.68
CA ILE A 24 6.74 12.48 0.45
C ILE A 24 7.20 13.90 0.76
N ARG A 25 6.75 14.48 1.88
CA ARG A 25 7.16 15.83 2.28
C ARG A 25 8.66 15.88 2.56
N SER A 26 9.20 14.93 3.31
CA SER A 26 10.64 14.86 3.62
C SER A 26 11.47 14.79 2.35
N GLU A 27 11.10 13.91 1.43
CA GLU A 27 11.77 13.74 0.14
C GLU A 27 11.73 15.04 -0.68
N LEU A 28 10.59 15.72 -0.73
CA LEU A 28 10.45 17.00 -1.42
C LEU A 28 11.26 18.13 -0.77
N VAL A 29 11.34 18.18 0.57
CA VAL A 29 12.21 19.14 1.27
C VAL A 29 13.67 18.90 0.87
N ASP A 30 14.13 17.66 0.88
CA ASP A 30 15.52 17.33 0.56
C ASP A 30 15.86 17.65 -0.91
N HIS A 31 14.94 17.37 -1.84
CA HIS A 31 15.10 17.74 -3.24
C HIS A 31 15.11 19.26 -3.45
N LEU A 32 14.18 19.99 -2.83
CA LEU A 32 14.14 21.45 -2.91
C LEU A 32 15.37 22.09 -2.28
N ALA A 33 15.80 21.61 -1.11
CA ALA A 33 17.01 22.07 -0.46
C ALA A 33 18.22 21.89 -1.37
N SER A 34 18.39 20.70 -1.97
CA SER A 34 19.50 20.42 -2.90
C SER A 34 19.46 21.32 -4.14
N SER A 35 18.28 21.55 -4.72
CA SER A 35 18.10 22.43 -5.88
C SER A 35 18.43 23.89 -5.56
N ILE A 36 17.98 24.37 -4.39
CA ILE A 36 18.24 25.75 -3.93
C ILE A 36 19.72 25.94 -3.61
N GLU A 37 20.37 24.98 -2.95
CA GLU A 37 21.81 25.02 -2.67
C GLU A 37 22.65 25.14 -3.95
N HIS A 38 22.22 24.44 -5.00
CA HIS A 38 22.84 24.48 -6.32
C HIS A 38 22.63 25.85 -7.00
N GLU A 39 21.39 26.34 -7.08
CA GLU A 39 21.09 27.62 -7.72
C GLU A 39 21.74 28.81 -7.01
N ILE A 40 21.78 28.82 -5.67
CA ILE A 40 22.50 29.86 -4.90
C ILE A 40 24.00 29.80 -5.20
N SER A 41 24.57 28.60 -5.37
CA SER A 41 26.00 28.47 -5.66
C SER A 41 26.39 28.91 -7.07
N GLU A 42 25.48 28.80 -8.04
CA GLU A 42 25.75 29.16 -9.43
C GLU A 42 25.43 30.63 -9.75
N ASN A 43 24.35 31.16 -9.18
CA ASN A 43 23.82 32.48 -9.58
C ASN A 43 24.03 33.59 -8.53
N ASP A 44 24.60 33.27 -7.36
CA ASP A 44 24.75 34.20 -6.21
C ASP A 44 23.41 34.87 -5.80
N ASP A 45 22.29 34.22 -6.12
CA ASP A 45 20.94 34.68 -5.84
C ASP A 45 20.63 34.53 -4.33
N SER A 46 19.80 35.43 -3.79
CA SER A 46 19.34 35.30 -2.41
C SER A 46 18.38 34.12 -2.25
N PHE A 47 18.48 33.40 -1.12
CA PHE A 47 17.64 32.25 -0.79
C PHE A 47 16.14 32.45 -1.05
N LYS A 48 15.59 33.62 -0.69
CA LYS A 48 14.15 33.89 -0.87
C LYS A 48 13.75 33.90 -2.33
N ILE A 49 14.55 34.52 -3.19
CA ILE A 49 14.29 34.60 -4.63
C ILE A 49 14.35 33.19 -5.24
N THR A 50 15.36 32.41 -4.87
CA THR A 50 15.53 31.03 -5.32
C THR A 50 14.37 30.14 -4.88
N LEU A 51 13.93 30.28 -3.62
CA LEU A 51 12.79 29.55 -3.08
C LEU A 51 11.49 29.88 -3.84
N GLU A 52 11.22 31.16 -4.09
CA GLU A 52 10.03 31.59 -4.84
C GLU A 52 10.04 31.05 -6.27
N LYS A 53 11.19 31.12 -6.96
CA LYS A 53 11.37 30.54 -8.31
C LYS A 53 11.13 29.04 -8.30
N ALA A 54 11.74 28.30 -7.37
CA ALA A 54 11.58 26.86 -7.25
C ALA A 54 10.12 26.47 -6.98
N MET A 55 9.44 27.20 -6.09
CA MET A 55 8.03 26.97 -5.75
C MET A 55 7.07 27.35 -6.89
N ALA A 56 7.41 28.33 -7.72
CA ALA A 56 6.61 28.70 -8.89
C ALA A 56 6.67 27.64 -10.00
N ASN A 57 7.82 26.96 -10.14
CA ASN A 57 8.03 25.93 -11.16
C ASN A 57 7.56 24.53 -10.70
N LEU A 58 7.38 24.31 -9.39
CA LEU A 58 7.03 23.00 -8.84
C LEU A 58 5.51 22.81 -8.70
N ASP A 59 4.96 21.88 -9.49
CA ASP A 59 3.60 21.38 -9.27
C ASP A 59 3.59 20.28 -8.19
N LEU A 60 3.39 20.71 -6.95
CA LEU A 60 3.35 19.85 -5.76
C LEU A 60 2.29 18.74 -5.85
N ASN A 61 1.14 19.01 -6.48
CA ASN A 61 0.08 18.02 -6.62
C ASN A 61 0.48 16.92 -7.60
N LYS A 62 1.07 17.32 -8.74
CA LYS A 62 1.59 16.37 -9.73
C LYS A 62 2.73 15.54 -9.15
N SER A 63 3.68 16.16 -8.44
CA SER A 63 4.76 15.43 -7.76
C SER A 63 4.23 14.42 -6.75
N GLN A 64 3.30 14.82 -5.88
CA GLN A 64 2.68 13.89 -4.92
C GLN A 64 1.97 12.74 -5.65
N SER A 65 1.19 13.03 -6.69
CA SER A 65 0.47 12.01 -7.45
C SER A 65 1.41 11.01 -8.12
N GLN A 66 2.53 11.48 -8.68
CA GLN A 66 3.52 10.61 -9.33
C GLN A 66 4.21 9.68 -8.33
N ILE A 67 4.58 10.21 -7.16
CA ILE A 67 5.19 9.41 -6.08
C ILE A 67 4.19 8.40 -5.53
N LEU A 68 2.92 8.79 -5.32
CA LEU A 68 1.88 7.85 -4.88
C LEU A 68 1.64 6.75 -5.90
N PHE A 69 1.59 7.09 -7.19
CA PHE A 69 1.40 6.11 -8.25
C PHE A 69 2.55 5.09 -8.29
N SER A 70 3.80 5.56 -8.19
CA SER A 70 4.97 4.67 -8.18
C SER A 70 4.98 3.76 -6.95
N GLN A 71 4.55 4.27 -5.78
CA GLN A 71 4.41 3.47 -4.57
C GLN A 71 3.30 2.42 -4.71
N HIS A 72 2.13 2.77 -5.25
CA HIS A 72 1.06 1.80 -5.51
C HIS A 72 1.50 0.70 -6.47
N LEU A 73 2.19 1.07 -7.55
CA LEU A 73 2.74 0.11 -8.52
C LEU A 73 3.79 -0.80 -7.87
N SER A 74 4.67 -0.24 -7.05
CA SER A 74 5.66 -1.01 -6.27
C SER A 74 4.98 -1.97 -5.29
N SER A 75 3.95 -1.52 -4.57
CA SER A 75 3.15 -2.36 -3.67
C SER A 75 2.51 -3.52 -4.43
N ILE A 76 1.87 -3.26 -5.58
CA ILE A 76 1.27 -4.29 -6.44
C ILE A 76 2.34 -5.29 -6.90
N LYS A 77 3.47 -4.80 -7.41
CA LYS A 77 4.59 -5.64 -7.83
C LYS A 77 5.08 -6.54 -6.68
N ASN A 78 5.24 -6.00 -5.48
CA ASN A 78 5.68 -6.76 -4.31
C ASN A 78 4.67 -7.82 -3.89
N LEU A 79 3.36 -7.54 -4.03
CA LEU A 79 2.30 -8.52 -3.78
C LEU A 79 2.40 -9.70 -4.75
N PHE A 80 2.66 -9.46 -6.04
CA PHE A 80 2.86 -10.54 -7.02
C PHE A 80 4.17 -11.29 -6.84
N ILE A 81 5.28 -10.60 -6.54
CA ILE A 81 6.56 -11.25 -6.22
C ILE A 81 6.43 -12.18 -5.02
N GLY A 82 5.57 -11.84 -4.05
CA GLY A 82 5.28 -12.69 -2.91
C GLY A 82 4.89 -14.11 -3.31
N TRP A 83 4.18 -14.31 -4.42
CA TRP A 83 3.78 -15.63 -4.90
C TRP A 83 4.94 -16.55 -5.30
N LEU A 84 6.11 -15.98 -5.61
CA LEU A 84 7.31 -16.75 -5.96
C LEU A 84 7.92 -17.49 -4.75
N LEU A 85 7.51 -17.15 -3.52
CA LEU A 85 8.00 -17.81 -2.31
C LEU A 85 7.27 -19.15 -2.11
N PRO A 86 8.00 -20.30 -2.07
CA PRO A 86 7.39 -21.63 -1.93
C PRO A 86 6.52 -21.77 -0.68
N SER A 87 6.90 -21.09 0.41
CA SER A 87 6.13 -21.10 1.66
C SER A 87 4.68 -20.63 1.47
N HIS A 88 4.41 -19.68 0.58
CA HIS A 88 3.06 -19.20 0.33
C HIS A 88 2.24 -20.20 -0.47
N ILE A 89 2.87 -20.88 -1.44
CA ILE A 89 2.23 -21.93 -2.23
C ILE A 89 1.80 -23.08 -1.31
N CYS A 90 2.64 -23.50 -0.36
CA CYS A 90 2.29 -24.51 0.63
C CYS A 90 1.06 -24.11 1.46
N TRP A 91 0.99 -22.86 1.93
CA TRP A 91 -0.16 -22.35 2.68
C TRP A 91 -1.44 -22.33 1.84
N VAL A 92 -1.33 -21.90 0.58
CA VAL A 92 -2.46 -21.87 -0.36
C VAL A 92 -2.99 -23.28 -0.58
N LEU A 93 -2.11 -24.23 -0.89
CA LEU A 93 -2.50 -25.64 -1.07
C LEU A 93 -3.16 -26.21 0.19
N LEU A 94 -2.63 -25.92 1.38
CA LEU A 94 -3.25 -26.34 2.63
C LEU A 94 -4.67 -25.79 2.78
N VAL A 95 -4.87 -24.50 2.53
CA VAL A 95 -6.20 -23.85 2.61
C VAL A 95 -7.15 -24.45 1.58
N ILE A 96 -6.69 -24.73 0.36
CA ILE A 96 -7.50 -25.41 -0.67
C ILE A 96 -7.91 -26.80 -0.19
N CYS A 97 -6.97 -27.61 0.29
CA CYS A 97 -7.27 -28.96 0.78
C CYS A 97 -8.26 -28.96 1.94
N VAL A 98 -8.08 -28.07 2.92
CA VAL A 98 -8.99 -27.95 4.07
C VAL A 98 -10.37 -27.49 3.62
N SER A 99 -10.44 -26.46 2.78
CA SER A 99 -11.71 -25.92 2.29
C SER A 99 -12.46 -26.94 1.44
N PHE A 100 -11.74 -27.66 0.57
CA PHE A 100 -12.30 -28.74 -0.25
C PHE A 100 -12.83 -29.87 0.63
N PHE A 101 -12.03 -30.33 1.61
CA PHE A 101 -12.46 -31.35 2.55
C PHE A 101 -13.74 -30.95 3.28
N LEU A 102 -13.80 -29.75 3.85
CA LEU A 102 -14.96 -29.25 4.60
C LEU A 102 -16.24 -29.16 3.76
N ILE A 103 -16.11 -28.78 2.48
CA ILE A 103 -17.25 -28.74 1.56
C ILE A 103 -17.72 -30.16 1.20
N GLN A 104 -16.79 -31.07 0.89
CA GLN A 104 -17.13 -32.43 0.44
C GLN A 104 -17.74 -33.31 1.52
N ILE A 105 -17.34 -33.14 2.79
CA ILE A 105 -17.96 -33.86 3.91
C ILE A 105 -19.36 -33.33 4.26
N GLY A 106 -19.85 -32.30 3.54
CA GLY A 106 -21.21 -31.75 3.72
C GLY A 106 -21.40 -30.98 5.03
N VAL A 107 -20.33 -30.63 5.75
CA VAL A 107 -20.41 -29.91 7.02
C VAL A 107 -20.86 -28.46 6.82
N ILE A 108 -20.55 -27.85 5.67
CA ILE A 108 -20.94 -26.47 5.35
C ILE A 108 -21.35 -26.37 3.87
N ALA A 109 -22.48 -25.71 3.60
CA ALA A 109 -22.89 -25.41 2.23
C ALA A 109 -21.86 -24.49 1.54
N PRO A 110 -21.48 -24.72 0.27
CA PRO A 110 -20.45 -23.94 -0.43
C PRO A 110 -20.65 -22.42 -0.34
N ASN A 111 -21.89 -21.95 -0.47
CA ASN A 111 -22.23 -20.53 -0.40
C ASN A 111 -22.03 -19.94 1.01
N GLN A 112 -22.31 -20.72 2.07
CA GLN A 112 -22.10 -20.27 3.45
C GLN A 112 -20.61 -20.19 3.79
N THR A 113 -19.80 -21.13 3.28
CA THR A 113 -18.34 -21.10 3.39
C THR A 113 -17.77 -19.85 2.75
N TYR A 114 -18.22 -19.51 1.53
CA TYR A 114 -17.80 -18.28 0.85
C TYR A 114 -18.18 -17.02 1.62
N LEU A 115 -19.43 -16.91 2.05
CA LEU A 115 -19.90 -15.73 2.79
C LEU A 115 -19.11 -15.53 4.08
N SER A 116 -18.90 -16.61 4.85
CA SER A 116 -18.10 -16.57 6.08
C SER A 116 -16.66 -16.15 5.80
N PHE A 117 -16.07 -16.70 4.73
CA PHE A 117 -14.73 -16.34 4.29
C PHE A 117 -14.63 -14.85 3.91
N SER A 118 -15.56 -14.33 3.09
CA SER A 118 -15.56 -12.94 2.66
C SER A 118 -15.71 -11.96 3.83
N ILE A 119 -16.49 -12.32 4.86
CA ILE A 119 -16.58 -11.54 6.11
C ILE A 119 -15.22 -11.52 6.82
N VAL A 120 -14.61 -12.68 7.03
CA VAL A 120 -13.29 -12.79 7.68
C VAL A 120 -12.26 -11.98 6.91
N MET A 121 -12.21 -12.11 5.59
CA MET A 121 -11.26 -11.39 4.73
C MET A 121 -11.46 -9.88 4.82
N SER A 122 -12.71 -9.40 4.81
CA SER A 122 -13.03 -7.99 4.97
C SER A 122 -12.53 -7.45 6.31
N ILE A 123 -12.68 -8.21 7.40
CA ILE A 123 -12.17 -7.85 8.72
C ILE A 123 -10.63 -7.78 8.69
N VAL A 124 -9.96 -8.77 8.11
CA VAL A 124 -8.50 -8.83 8.11
C VAL A 124 -7.89 -7.72 7.24
N ILE A 125 -8.54 -7.31 6.14
CA ILE A 125 -8.07 -6.19 5.29
C ILE A 125 -8.30 -4.83 5.97
N THR A 126 -9.41 -4.67 6.68
CA THR A 126 -9.74 -3.42 7.36
C THR A 126 -8.98 -3.24 8.68
N ALA A 127 -8.58 -4.32 9.35
CA ALA A 127 -7.88 -4.25 10.63
C ALA A 127 -6.57 -3.41 10.60
N PRO A 128 -5.67 -3.54 9.59
CA PRO A 128 -4.50 -2.67 9.47
C PRO A 128 -4.84 -1.19 9.32
N PHE A 129 -5.91 -0.86 8.61
CA PHE A 129 -6.39 0.51 8.46
C PHE A 129 -6.87 1.07 9.80
N LEU A 130 -7.71 0.31 10.52
CA LEU A 130 -8.17 0.67 11.85
C LEU A 130 -7.00 0.83 12.85
N ASN A 131 -6.02 -0.07 12.79
CA ASN A 131 -4.80 0.06 13.59
C ASN A 131 -4.01 1.34 13.24
N GLY A 132 -4.00 1.73 11.97
CA GLY A 132 -3.46 3.01 11.51
C GLY A 132 -4.17 4.22 12.15
N ILE A 133 -5.49 4.16 12.33
CA ILE A 133 -6.25 5.24 13.01
C ILE A 133 -5.76 5.46 14.44
N PHE A 134 -5.51 4.37 15.19
CA PHE A 134 -4.98 4.47 16.56
C PHE A 134 -3.53 4.94 16.60
N LYS A 135 -2.78 4.79 15.50
CA LYS A 135 -1.39 5.24 15.35
C LYS A 135 -1.27 6.23 14.20
N LYS A 136 -1.79 7.45 14.40
CA LYS A 136 -1.87 8.52 13.38
C LYS A 136 -0.63 8.66 12.48
N GLN A 137 0.58 8.48 13.02
CA GLN A 137 1.84 8.49 12.25
C GLN A 137 1.83 7.54 11.05
N MET A 138 1.21 6.37 11.18
CA MET A 138 1.11 5.37 10.12
C MET A 138 0.22 5.83 8.96
N LEU A 139 -0.84 6.58 9.23
CA LEU A 139 -1.74 7.10 8.19
C LEU A 139 -1.11 8.21 7.35
N TYR A 140 -0.13 8.92 7.91
CA TYR A 140 0.62 9.95 7.20
C TYR A 140 1.84 9.41 6.46
N HIS A 141 2.06 8.09 6.45
CA HIS A 141 3.06 7.45 5.60
C HIS A 141 2.42 6.87 4.35
N SER A 142 2.86 7.36 3.19
CA SER A 142 2.29 6.97 1.92
C SER A 142 2.60 5.51 1.59
N GLU A 143 3.80 5.01 1.94
CA GLU A 143 4.16 3.60 1.74
C GLU A 143 3.20 2.63 2.47
N PHE A 144 2.84 2.95 3.72
CA PHE A 144 1.95 2.12 4.54
C PHE A 144 0.53 2.09 3.96
N LEU A 145 -0.01 3.28 3.64
CA LEU A 145 -1.37 3.38 3.10
C LEU A 145 -1.46 2.79 1.69
N SER A 146 -0.43 2.98 0.86
CA SER A 146 -0.31 2.36 -0.46
C SER A 146 -0.40 0.84 -0.37
N ASN A 147 0.31 0.21 0.56
CA ASN A 147 0.25 -1.25 0.75
C ASN A 147 -1.15 -1.75 1.13
N ILE A 148 -1.85 -1.04 2.03
CA ILE A 148 -3.22 -1.38 2.43
C ILE A 148 -4.18 -1.24 1.25
N ASN A 149 -4.15 -0.11 0.57
CA ASN A 149 -5.03 0.19 -0.55
C ASN A 149 -4.80 -0.74 -1.74
N SER A 150 -3.54 -1.04 -2.07
CA SER A 150 -3.21 -1.98 -3.15
C SER A 150 -3.65 -3.40 -2.81
N LEU A 151 -3.52 -3.83 -1.54
CA LEU A 151 -4.05 -5.13 -1.10
C LEU A 151 -5.57 -5.20 -1.24
N PHE A 152 -6.27 -4.16 -0.77
CA PHE A 152 -7.74 -4.06 -0.89
C PHE A 152 -8.18 -4.07 -2.35
N LEU A 153 -7.53 -3.27 -3.21
CA LEU A 153 -7.83 -3.21 -4.64
C LEU A 153 -7.68 -4.58 -5.32
N ILE A 154 -6.58 -5.29 -5.06
CA ILE A 154 -6.36 -6.63 -5.62
C ILE A 154 -7.41 -7.61 -5.09
N TYR A 155 -7.71 -7.58 -3.79
CA TYR A 155 -8.72 -8.45 -3.20
C TYR A 155 -10.10 -8.26 -3.84
N VAL A 156 -10.58 -7.01 -3.92
CA VAL A 156 -11.88 -6.69 -4.54
C VAL A 156 -11.89 -7.09 -6.01
N SER A 157 -10.83 -6.77 -6.75
CA SER A 157 -10.74 -7.10 -8.18
C SER A 157 -10.74 -8.60 -8.42
N MET A 158 -9.97 -9.37 -7.64
CA MET A 158 -9.95 -10.83 -7.73
C MET A 158 -11.31 -11.41 -7.37
N SER A 159 -11.87 -11.04 -6.21
CA SER A 159 -13.19 -11.51 -5.77
C SER A 159 -14.27 -11.27 -6.83
N PHE A 160 -14.31 -10.05 -7.38
CA PHE A 160 -15.25 -9.69 -8.44
C PHE A 160 -15.07 -10.50 -9.72
N LEU A 161 -13.84 -10.67 -10.19
CA LEU A 161 -13.55 -11.47 -11.39
C LEU A 161 -13.94 -12.94 -11.21
N PHE A 162 -13.75 -13.48 -10.00
CA PHE A 162 -14.11 -14.86 -9.69
C PHE A 162 -15.62 -15.06 -9.59
N ASP A 163 -16.35 -14.13 -8.95
CA ASP A 163 -17.82 -14.18 -8.92
C ASP A 163 -18.38 -14.14 -10.35
N LEU A 164 -17.85 -13.24 -11.19
CA LEU A 164 -18.20 -13.14 -12.60
C LEU A 164 -17.90 -14.44 -13.36
N ALA A 165 -16.79 -15.11 -13.08
CA ALA A 165 -16.43 -16.37 -13.72
C ALA A 165 -17.36 -17.53 -13.30
N ILE A 166 -17.70 -17.63 -12.02
CA ILE A 166 -18.60 -18.67 -11.52
C ILE A 166 -19.99 -18.53 -12.16
N GLU A 167 -20.51 -17.31 -12.26
CA GLU A 167 -21.83 -17.05 -12.84
C GLU A 167 -21.87 -17.26 -14.34
N ASN A 168 -20.88 -16.77 -15.10
CA ASN A 168 -20.93 -16.81 -16.56
C ASN A 168 -20.51 -18.15 -17.17
N PHE A 169 -19.69 -18.95 -16.48
CA PHE A 169 -19.18 -20.22 -17.01
C PHE A 169 -19.83 -21.47 -16.39
N ASN A 170 -20.86 -21.32 -15.54
CA ASN A 170 -21.54 -22.43 -14.84
C ASN A 170 -20.56 -23.40 -14.17
N LEU A 171 -19.52 -22.86 -13.53
CA LEU A 171 -18.47 -23.67 -12.93
C LEU A 171 -18.98 -24.39 -11.67
N PRO A 172 -18.56 -25.65 -11.43
CA PRO A 172 -18.96 -26.40 -10.23
C PRO A 172 -18.41 -25.73 -8.97
N LYS A 173 -19.31 -25.17 -8.16
CA LYS A 173 -18.95 -24.37 -6.98
C LYS A 173 -18.15 -25.18 -5.96
N GLU A 174 -18.40 -26.48 -5.88
CA GLU A 174 -17.74 -27.41 -4.95
C GLU A 174 -16.23 -27.53 -5.20
N ILE A 175 -15.78 -27.27 -6.44
CA ILE A 175 -14.38 -27.37 -6.84
C ILE A 175 -13.73 -25.98 -6.88
N PHE A 176 -14.40 -25.00 -7.47
CA PHE A 176 -13.81 -23.69 -7.73
C PHE A 176 -13.74 -22.80 -6.49
N LEU A 177 -14.68 -22.95 -5.55
CA LEU A 177 -14.78 -22.09 -4.37
C LEU A 177 -13.64 -22.36 -3.35
N PRO A 178 -13.21 -23.62 -3.08
CA PRO A 178 -11.96 -23.90 -2.36
C PRO A 178 -10.72 -23.27 -3.00
N ILE A 179 -10.60 -23.33 -4.33
CA ILE A 179 -9.47 -22.75 -5.07
C ILE A 179 -9.44 -21.23 -4.88
N LEU A 180 -10.59 -20.58 -5.04
CA LEU A 180 -10.77 -19.15 -4.80
C LEU A 180 -10.35 -18.74 -3.38
N ILE A 181 -10.88 -19.44 -2.38
CA ILE A 181 -10.56 -19.20 -0.96
C ILE A 181 -9.06 -19.34 -0.73
N GLY A 182 -8.43 -20.38 -1.29
CA GLY A 182 -6.99 -20.58 -1.21
C GLY A 182 -6.18 -19.44 -1.81
N ILE A 183 -6.51 -19.03 -3.04
CA ILE A 183 -5.81 -17.95 -3.75
C ILE A 183 -5.94 -16.63 -2.99
N LEU A 184 -7.16 -16.26 -2.58
CA LEU A 184 -7.41 -15.03 -1.82
C LEU A 184 -6.71 -15.05 -0.46
N SER A 185 -6.70 -16.20 0.23
CA SER A 185 -5.98 -16.36 1.50
C SER A 185 -4.46 -16.18 1.32
N GLY A 186 -3.89 -16.74 0.25
CA GLY A 186 -2.48 -16.58 -0.09
C GLY A 186 -2.11 -15.12 -0.37
N GLN A 187 -2.92 -14.45 -1.20
CA GLN A 187 -2.77 -13.03 -1.50
C GLN A 187 -2.81 -12.19 -0.23
N MET A 188 -3.71 -12.54 0.69
CA MET A 188 -3.88 -11.85 1.95
C MET A 188 -2.69 -12.02 2.88
N LEU A 189 -2.19 -13.25 3.00
CA LEU A 189 -1.02 -13.54 3.82
C LEU A 189 0.22 -12.77 3.31
N ILE A 190 0.40 -12.68 2.00
CA ILE A 190 1.45 -11.85 1.38
C ILE A 190 1.25 -10.37 1.75
N GLY A 191 0.03 -9.86 1.59
CA GLY A 191 -0.31 -8.47 1.91
C GLY A 191 -0.08 -8.10 3.36
N ILE A 192 -0.52 -8.94 4.31
CA ILE A 192 -0.29 -8.72 5.74
C ILE A 192 1.20 -8.71 6.07
N ARG A 193 2.00 -9.60 5.46
CA ARG A 193 3.45 -9.62 5.66
C ARG A 193 4.09 -8.32 5.15
N LEU A 194 3.67 -7.83 3.98
CA LEU A 194 4.15 -6.57 3.42
C LEU A 194 3.81 -5.39 4.35
N ILE A 195 2.55 -5.28 4.77
CA ILE A 195 2.07 -4.23 5.68
C ILE A 195 2.81 -4.31 7.03
N SER A 196 2.98 -5.51 7.59
CA SER A 196 3.69 -5.73 8.86
C SER A 196 5.17 -5.32 8.77
N LYS A 197 5.83 -5.59 7.63
CA LYS A 197 7.21 -5.15 7.38
C LYS A 197 7.32 -3.63 7.34
N THR A 198 6.43 -2.96 6.60
CA THR A 198 6.41 -1.49 6.51
C THR A 198 6.06 -0.87 7.87
N TYR A 199 5.10 -1.44 8.60
CA TYR A 199 4.77 -1.01 9.96
C TYR A 199 5.98 -1.08 10.90
N LYS A 200 6.73 -2.20 10.89
CA LYS A 200 7.94 -2.35 11.72
C LYS A 200 9.01 -1.33 11.34
N LYS A 201 9.23 -1.12 10.03
CA LYS A 201 10.17 -0.11 9.51
C LYS A 201 9.83 1.28 10.03
N ILE A 202 8.57 1.70 9.90
CA ILE A 202 8.10 3.02 10.36
C ILE A 202 8.21 3.15 11.88
N ASN A 203 7.76 2.13 12.62
CA ASN A 203 7.78 2.16 14.09
C ASN A 203 9.20 2.18 14.67
N LEU A 204 10.20 1.68 13.94
CA LEU A 204 11.62 1.81 14.32
C LEU A 204 12.17 3.20 14.04
N ALA A 205 11.69 3.89 12.99
CA ALA A 205 12.13 5.25 12.67
C ALA A 205 11.62 6.31 13.66
N PHE A 206 10.55 6.02 14.40
CA PHE A 206 9.97 6.91 15.41
C PHE A 206 10.36 6.59 16.87
N LYS A 207 11.24 5.60 17.09
CA LYS A 207 11.82 5.29 18.41
C LYS A 207 13.18 5.96 18.56
#